data_AF-A0A5M6IVR7-F1
#
_entry.id   AF-A0A5M6IVR7-F1
#
_cell.length_a   1.000
_cell.length_b   1.000
_cell.length_c   1.000
_cell.angle_alpha   90.00
_cell.angle_beta   90.00
_cell.angle_gamma   90.00
#
_symmetry.space_group_name_H-M   'P 1'
#
loop_
_entity.id
_entity.type
_entity.pdbx_description
1 polymer ?
#
loop_
_entity_poly.entity_id
_entity_poly.type
_entity_poly.pdbx_seq_one_letter_code
_entity_poly.pdbx_strand_id
1 'polypeptide(L)' 'MSKESDKLRAEWPGGEKQARQHLEGAGYKLNDDDYWEEPSPGYKPTDQDWSALEYLEAEFGYNGLIGEADPEED' A
#
# COMPACT_ATOMS: atom_id res chain seq x y z
N MET A 1 6.08 15.73 13.41
CA MET A 1 6.11 14.36 12.85
C MET A 1 5.14 13.54 13.68
N SER A 2 4.11 12.99 13.05
CA SER A 2 3.02 12.30 13.73
C SER A 2 3.47 10.94 14.25
N LYS A 3 2.94 10.49 15.40
CA LYS A 3 3.30 9.21 16.04
C LYS A 3 3.06 7.98 15.15
N GLU A 4 2.19 8.11 14.15
CA GLU A 4 1.85 7.05 13.21
C GLU A 4 3.01 6.76 12.23
N SER A 5 3.67 7.77 11.68
CA SER A 5 4.87 7.59 10.84
C SER A 5 5.99 6.83 11.54
N ASP A 6 6.22 7.11 12.84
CA ASP A 6 7.26 6.42 13.62
C ASP A 6 6.91 4.93 13.83
N LYS A 7 5.62 4.60 13.98
CA LYS A 7 5.14 3.22 14.10
C LYS A 7 5.33 2.45 12.79
N LEU A 8 4.93 3.06 11.67
CA LEU A 8 5.07 2.45 10.35
C LEU A 8 6.53 2.22 9.96
N ARG A 9 7.43 3.17 10.25
CA ARG A 9 8.88 2.95 10.06
C ARG A 9 9.45 1.80 10.89
N ALA A 10 8.90 1.55 12.07
CA ALA A 10 9.31 0.42 12.90
C ALA A 10 8.76 -0.92 12.37
N GLU A 11 7.56 -0.91 11.77
CA GLU A 11 6.95 -2.07 11.12
C GLU A 11 7.64 -2.42 9.79
N TRP A 12 8.20 -1.42 9.10
CA TRP A 12 8.93 -1.55 7.84
C TRP A 12 10.40 -1.11 7.97
N PRO A 13 11.25 -1.85 8.71
CA PRO A 13 12.66 -1.47 8.92
C PRO A 13 13.49 -1.48 7.64
N GLY A 14 13.04 -2.18 6.60
CA GLY A 14 13.65 -2.16 5.26
C GLY A 14 13.16 -1.00 4.37
N GLY A 15 12.30 -0.13 4.90
CA GLY A 15 11.75 1.03 4.21
C GLY A 15 10.91 0.69 2.99
N GLU A 16 10.86 1.61 2.01
CA GLU A 16 10.06 1.50 0.78
C GLU A 16 10.20 0.14 0.11
N LYS A 17 11.44 -0.35 -0.03
CA LYS A 17 11.73 -1.61 -0.72
C LYS A 17 11.04 -2.80 -0.07
N GLN A 18 11.00 -2.86 1.26
CA GLN A 18 10.40 -4.00 1.96
C GLN A 18 8.87 -3.97 1.86
N ALA A 19 8.27 -2.79 2.01
CA ALA A 19 6.83 -2.59 1.84
C ALA A 19 6.39 -2.95 0.41
N ARG A 20 7.13 -2.50 -0.61
CA ARG A 20 6.88 -2.86 -2.02
C ARG A 20 6.98 -4.35 -2.27
N GLN A 21 8.06 -4.98 -1.81
CA GLN A 21 8.26 -6.43 -1.98
C GLN A 21 7.17 -7.27 -1.30
N HIS A 22 6.61 -6.79 -0.19
CA HIS A 22 5.48 -7.43 0.47
C HIS A 22 4.23 -7.38 -0.42
N LEU A 23 3.86 -6.19 -0.90
CA LEU A 23 2.71 -5.99 -1.79
C LEU A 23 2.87 -6.74 -3.11
N GLU A 24 4.02 -6.65 -3.76
CA GLU A 24 4.33 -7.41 -4.98
C GLU A 24 4.27 -8.93 -4.72
N GLY A 25 4.73 -9.39 -3.55
CA GLY A 25 4.65 -10.79 -3.13
C GLY A 25 3.22 -11.26 -2.85
N ALA A 26 2.35 -10.37 -2.38
CA ALA A 26 0.91 -10.60 -2.24
C ALA A 26 0.15 -10.51 -3.59
N GLY A 27 0.81 -10.02 -4.64
CA GLY A 27 0.28 -9.95 -6.01
C GLY A 27 -0.29 -8.59 -6.41
N TYR A 28 -0.10 -7.56 -5.58
CA TYR A 28 -0.38 -6.17 -5.96
C TYR A 28 0.61 -5.71 -7.03
N LYS A 29 0.19 -4.78 -7.88
CA LYS A 29 1.03 -4.22 -8.93
C LYS A 29 1.06 -2.70 -8.84
N LEU A 30 2.22 -2.10 -8.97
CA LEU A 30 2.33 -0.64 -9.03
C LEU A 30 2.19 -0.21 -10.50
N ASN A 31 1.28 0.72 -10.78
CA ASN A 31 1.11 1.30 -12.10
C ASN A 31 2.01 2.54 -12.31
N ASP A 32 1.99 3.11 -13.52
CA ASP A 32 2.79 4.30 -13.87
C ASP A 32 2.36 5.60 -13.15
N ASP A 33 1.17 5.59 -12.52
CA ASP A 33 0.60 6.72 -11.78
C ASP A 33 0.82 6.58 -10.25
N ASP A 34 1.75 5.73 -9.82
CA ASP A 34 2.08 5.45 -8.40
C ASP A 34 0.90 4.91 -7.56
N TYR A 35 -0.07 4.28 -8.20
CA TYR A 35 -1.14 3.54 -7.55
C TYR A 35 -0.85 2.05 -7.53
N TRP A 36 -1.23 1.41 -6.43
CA TRP A 36 -1.25 -0.03 -6.30
C TRP A 36 -2.54 -0.58 -6.88
N GLU A 37 -2.48 -1.57 -7.75
CA GLU A 37 -3.62 -2.32 -8.23
C GLU A 37 -3.90 -3.49 -7.28
N GLU A 38 -5.18 -3.77 -7.06
CA GLU A 38 -5.60 -4.94 -6.29
C GLU A 38 -4.98 -6.25 -6.81
N PRO A 39 -4.64 -7.18 -5.91
CA PRO A 39 -4.17 -8.50 -6.25
C PRO A 39 -5.28 -9.33 -6.93
N SER A 40 -4.95 -10.57 -7.30
CA SER A 40 -5.85 -11.45 -8.05
C SER A 40 -7.29 -11.46 -7.49
N PRO A 41 -8.32 -11.46 -8.36
CA PRO A 41 -9.72 -11.38 -7.93
C PRO A 41 -10.06 -12.50 -6.94
N GLY A 42 -10.44 -12.11 -5.72
CA GLY A 42 -10.73 -13.02 -4.60
C GLY A 42 -9.66 -13.08 -3.51
N TYR A 43 -8.53 -12.38 -3.67
CA TYR A 43 -7.61 -12.11 -2.57
C TYR A 43 -8.27 -11.15 -1.56
N LYS A 44 -8.04 -11.39 -0.27
CA LYS A 44 -8.51 -10.49 0.79
C LYS A 44 -7.30 -9.76 1.37
N PRO A 45 -7.23 -8.43 1.23
CA PRO A 45 -6.20 -7.62 1.87
C PRO A 45 -6.08 -7.92 3.36
N THR A 46 -4.86 -8.13 3.82
CA THR A 46 -4.53 -8.32 5.24
C THR A 46 -4.20 -6.99 5.90
N ASP A 47 -4.20 -6.95 7.23
CA ASP A 47 -3.75 -5.77 7.99
C ASP A 47 -2.31 -5.36 7.62
N GLN A 48 -1.47 -6.32 7.20
CA GLN A 48 -0.10 -6.05 6.81
C GLN A 48 0.00 -5.39 5.42
N ASP A 49 -0.90 -5.74 4.49
CA ASP A 49 -0.99 -5.07 3.19
C ASP A 49 -1.43 -3.62 3.37
N TRP A 50 -2.44 -3.37 4.20
CA TRP A 50 -2.90 -2.02 4.54
C TRP A 50 -1.80 -1.19 5.20
N SER A 51 -1.05 -1.78 6.15
CA SER A 51 0.09 -1.10 6.77
C SER A 51 1.21 -0.78 5.77
N ALA A 52 1.44 -1.64 4.77
CA ALA A 52 2.42 -1.38 3.72
C ALA A 52 1.99 -0.20 2.84
N LEU A 53 0.72 -0.18 2.42
CA LEU A 53 0.13 0.89 1.61
C LEU A 53 0.20 2.23 2.36
N GLU A 54 -0.25 2.27 3.62
CA GLU A 54 -0.22 3.48 4.46
C GLU A 54 1.21 3.99 4.67
N TYR A 55 2.17 3.09 4.90
CA TYR A 55 3.57 3.46 5.01
C TYR A 55 4.11 4.10 3.72
N LEU A 56 3.81 3.50 2.57
CA LEU A 56 4.24 3.99 1.27
C LEU A 56 3.61 5.35 0.94
N GLU A 57 2.32 5.53 1.22
CA GLU A 57 1.63 6.82 1.07
C GLU A 57 2.24 7.89 1.99
N ALA A 58 2.33 7.62 3.30
CA ALA A 58 2.75 8.61 4.28
C ALA A 58 4.21 9.05 4.12
N GLU A 59 5.10 8.14 3.71
CA GLU A 59 6.53 8.38 3.71
C GLU A 59 7.12 8.67 2.33
N PHE A 60 6.47 8.20 1.25
CA PHE A 60 6.97 8.31 -0.12
C PHE A 60 5.97 8.96 -1.08
N GLY A 61 4.72 9.19 -0.66
CA GLY A 61 3.71 9.89 -1.45
C GLY A 61 3.05 9.03 -2.52
N TYR A 62 3.05 7.70 -2.37
CA TYR A 62 2.25 6.81 -3.24
C TYR A 62 0.75 7.11 -3.09
N ASN A 63 -0.04 6.90 -4.15
CA ASN A 63 -1.45 7.30 -4.18
C ASN A 63 -2.42 6.27 -3.55
N GLY A 64 -1.90 5.18 -2.96
CA GLY A 64 -2.72 4.13 -2.33
C GLY A 64 -3.17 3.05 -3.31
N LEU A 65 -4.31 2.41 -3.05
CA LEU A 65 -4.83 1.25 -3.78
C LEU A 65 -5.96 1.64 -4.77
N ILE A 66 -5.73 1.45 -6.07
CA ILE A 66 -6.77 1.38 -7.12
C ILE A 66 -7.50 0.05 -6.97
N GLY A 67 -8.80 0.11 -6.64
CA GLY A 67 -9.64 -1.07 -6.46
C GLY A 67 -10.70 -0.93 -5.35
N GLU A 68 -10.59 0.09 -4.48
CA GLU A 68 -11.81 0.73 -4.00
C GLU A 68 -12.44 1.41 -5.21
N ALA A 69 -13.21 0.63 -5.98
CA ALA A 69 -14.20 1.17 -6.88
C ALA A 69 -15.07 2.07 -6.01
N ASP A 70 -14.76 3.36 -5.99
CA ASP A 70 -15.74 4.37 -5.68
C ASP A 70 -16.83 4.20 -6.75
N PRO A 71 -18.02 3.68 -6.41
CA PRO A 71 -19.09 3.55 -7.38
C PRO A 71 -19.82 4.88 -7.60
N GLU A 72 -19.28 6.02 -7.17
CA GLU A 72 -19.94 7.33 -7.18
C GLU A 72 -19.21 8.37 -8.05
N GLU A 73 -19.13 8.13 -9.36
CA GLU A 73 -19.19 9.22 -10.34
C GLU A 73 -20.41 9.02 -11.27
N ASP A 74 -21.61 9.39 -10.78
CA ASP A 74 -22.80 9.70 -11.59
C ASP A 74 -23.42 11.03 -11.12
#